data_AF-A0A932K7P2-F1
#
_entry.id   AF-A0A932K7P2-F1
#
_cell.length_a   1.000
_cell.length_b   1.000
_cell.length_c   1.000
_cell.angle_alpha   90.00
_cell.angle_beta   90.00
_cell.angle_gamma   90.00
#
_symmetry.space_group_name_H-M   'P 1'
#
loop_
_entity.id
_entity.type
_entity.pdbx_description
1 polymer ?
#
loop_
_entity_poly.entity_id
_entity_poly.type
_entity_poly.pdbx_seq_one_letter_code
_entity_poly.pdbx_strand_id
1 'polypeptide(L)' 'MPEKALAAVTVRPHVMEIREIDIPSIGDDEALVRIEACGIAGEVTHGWHR' A
#
# COMPACT_ATOMS: atom_id res chain seq x y z
N MET A 1 -16.11 6.03 -7.42
CA MET A 1 -14.88 5.96 -6.60
C MET A 1 -13.72 6.39 -7.49
N PRO A 2 -12.61 6.93 -6.95
CA PRO A 2 -11.43 7.19 -7.77
C PRO A 2 -10.92 5.89 -8.42
N GLU A 3 -10.22 6.00 -9.56
CA GLU A 3 -9.63 4.87 -10.27
C GLU A 3 -8.20 4.58 -9.80
N LYS A 4 -7.54 5.60 -9.22
CA LYS A 4 -6.16 5.54 -8.74
C LYS A 4 -6.06 5.92 -7.26
N ALA A 5 -5.04 5.41 -6.60
CA ALA A 5 -4.64 5.80 -5.26
C ALA A 5 -3.12 6.04 -5.21
N LEU A 6 -2.66 6.81 -4.22
CA LEU A 6 -1.23 6.94 -3.92
C LEU A 6 -0.82 5.93 -2.85
N ALA A 7 0.32 5.29 -3.04
CA ALA A 7 0.90 4.38 -2.07
C ALA A 7 2.43 4.54 -1.99
N ALA A 8 2.98 4.32 -0.80
CA ALA A 8 4.41 4.09 -0.63
C ALA A 8 4.72 2.63 -0.99
N VAL A 9 5.50 2.42 -2.06
CA VAL A 9 5.82 1.09 -2.58
C VAL A 9 7.31 0.84 -2.37
N THR A 10 7.65 -0.30 -1.75
CA THR A 10 9.04 -0.75 -1.68
C THR A 10 9.42 -1.37 -3.03
N VAL A 11 10.43 -0.81 -3.69
CA VAL A 11 10.80 -1.17 -5.07
C VAL A 11 12.12 -1.94 -5.15
N ARG A 12 12.91 -1.85 -4.09
CA ARG A 12 14.14 -2.60 -3.81
C ARG A 12 14.47 -2.45 -2.32
N PRO A 13 15.39 -3.27 -1.77
CA PRO A 13 15.80 -3.13 -0.37
C PRO A 13 16.15 -1.69 -0.06
N HIS A 14 15.62 -1.20 1.06
CA HIS A 14 15.87 0.15 1.57
C HIS A 14 15.29 1.32 0.76
N VAL A 15 14.55 1.07 -0.32
CA VAL A 15 14.05 2.14 -1.19
C VAL A 15 12.55 2.03 -1.37
N MET A 16 11.87 3.10 -0.93
CA MET A 16 10.45 3.30 -1.15
C MET A 16 10.22 4.47 -2.10
N GLU A 17 9.19 4.36 -2.91
CA GLU A 17 8.71 5.41 -3.81
C GLU A 17 7.22 5.67 -3.57
N ILE A 18 6.81 6.92 -3.67
CA ILE A 18 5.38 7.26 -3.76
C ILE A 18 4.94 7.03 -5.20
N ARG A 19 4.00 6.12 -5.42
CA ARG A 19 3.49 5.76 -6.75
C ARG A 19 1.97 5.86 -6.79
N GLU A 20 1.45 6.23 -7.95
CA GLU A 20 0.04 6.00 -8.28
C GLU A 20 -0.18 4.52 -8.61
N ILE A 21 -1.21 3.93 -8.04
CA ILE A 21 -1.61 2.55 -8.25
C ILE A 21 -3.09 2.50 -8.65
N ASP A 22 -3.47 1.47 -9.40
CA ASP A 22 -4.86 1.18 -9.70
C ASP A 22 -5.61 0.73 -8.45
N ILE A 23 -6.82 1.25 -8.27
CA ILE A 23 -7.74 0.74 -7.26
C ILE A 23 -8.26 -0.63 -7.75
N PRO A 24 -8.11 -1.71 -6.96
CA PRO A 24 -8.49 -3.04 -7.40
C PRO A 24 -10.01 -3.19 -7.47
N SER A 25 -10.47 -4.09 -8.33
CA SER A 25 -11.82 -4.65 -8.22
C SER A 25 -11.91 -5.51 -6.97
N ILE A 26 -13.03 -5.45 -6.26
CA ILE A 26 -13.30 -6.26 -5.06
C ILE A 26 -14.40 -7.28 -5.33
N GLY A 27 -14.31 -8.46 -4.72
CA GLY A 27 -15.35 -9.50 -4.76
C GLY A 27 -16.50 -9.26 -3.77
N ASP A 28 -17.48 -10.17 -3.77
CA ASP A 28 -18.70 -10.05 -2.96
C ASP A 28 -18.44 -10.01 -1.44
N ASP A 29 -17.38 -10.67 -0.97
CA ASP A 29 -16.98 -10.75 0.45
C ASP A 29 -15.78 -9.86 0.81
N GLU A 30 -15.45 -8.88 -0.03
CA GLU A 30 -14.32 -7.98 0.15
C GLU A 30 -14.79 -6.53 0.35
N ALA A 31 -13.96 -5.71 0.99
CA ALA A 31 -14.26 -4.30 1.20
C ALA A 31 -13.09 -3.43 0.77
N LEU A 32 -13.39 -2.37 0.03
CA LEU A 32 -12.45 -1.29 -0.25
C LEU A 32 -12.54 -0.24 0.86
N VAL A 33 -11.43 -0.02 1.57
CA VAL A 33 -11.36 0.90 2.72
C VAL A 33 -10.46 2.08 2.39
N ARG A 34 -10.94 3.29 2.69
CA ARG A 34 -10.11 4.50 2.65
C ARG A 34 -9.25 4.55 3.90
N ILE A 35 -7.94 4.59 3.71
CA ILE A 35 -6.98 4.69 4.82
C ILE A 35 -6.86 6.17 5.24
N GLU A 36 -7.28 6.48 6.47
CA GLU A 36 -7.06 7.80 7.08
C GLU A 36 -5.70 7.89 7.78
N ALA A 37 -5.22 6.77 8.33
CA ALA A 37 -3.94 6.65 9.00
C ALA A 37 -3.42 5.21 8.94
N CYS A 38 -2.09 5.05 8.80
CA CYS A 38 -1.40 3.77 8.86
C CYS A 38 -0.15 3.92 9.72
N GLY A 39 -0.05 3.14 10.80
CA GLY A 39 1.14 3.11 11.66
C GLY A 39 2.24 2.24 11.08
N ILE A 40 3.49 2.53 11.45
CA ILE A 40 4.64 1.69 11.07
C ILE A 40 4.95 0.72 12.22
N ALA A 41 4.84 -0.58 11.94
CA ALA A 41 5.20 -1.64 12.88
C ALA A 41 6.62 -2.17 12.63
N GLY A 42 7.24 -2.77 13.65
CA GLY A 42 8.59 -3.35 13.54
C GLY A 42 8.70 -4.49 12.51
N GLU A 43 7.61 -5.17 12.17
CA GLU A 43 7.57 -6.17 11.10
C GLU A 43 7.71 -5.56 9.69
N VAL A 44 7.34 -4.29 9.51
CA VAL A 44 7.52 -3.57 8.23
C VAL A 44 9.01 -3.46 7.89
N THR A 45 9.90 -3.33 8.88
CA THR A 45 11.34 -3.24 8.62
C THR A 45 11.90 -4.54 8.07
N HIS A 46 11.38 -5.70 8.49
CA HIS A 46 11.81 -7.01 7.99
C HIS A 46 11.53 -7.17 6.49
N GLY A 47 10.39 -6.63 6.02
CA GLY A 47 10.07 -6.56 4.60
C GLY A 47 10.92 -5.53 3.85
N TRP A 48 11.27 -4.42 4.49
CA TRP A 48 12.07 -3.33 3.89
C TRP A 48 13.53 -3.71 3.59
N HIS A 49 14.07 -4.71 4.29
CA HIS A 49 15.42 -5.23 4.11
C HIS A 49 15.55 -6.31 3.01
N ARG A 50 14.44 -6.81 2.47
CA ARG A 50 14.41 -7.86 1.43
C ARG A 50 14.21 -7.28 0.04
#